data_AF-A0A6P2JGF1-F1
#
_entry.id   AF-A0A6P2JGF1-F1
#
_cell.length_a   1.000
_cell.length_b   1.000
_cell.length_c   1.000
_cell.angle_alpha   90.00
_cell.angle_beta   90.00
_cell.angle_gamma   90.00
#
_symmetry.space_group_name_H-M   'P 1'
#
loop_
_entity.id
_entity.type
_entity.pdbx_description
1 polymer ?
#
loop_
_entity_poly.entity_id
_entity_poly.type
_entity_poly.pdbx_seq_one_letter_code
_entity_poly.pdbx_strand_id
1 'polypeptide(L)'
;MCNCHEDPAEPEGATCIVCGCETGEADFELVDDEFNEAHPMCPACQAESRMRGQCCEYCDNPAEYETESGFLCCDHHSDYVDAYVARD
;
A
#
# COMPACT_ATOMS: atom_id res chain seq x y z
N MET A 1 41.47 19.34 15.25
CA MET A 1 40.53 18.93 16.31
C MET A 1 39.19 18.72 15.62
N CYS A 2 38.77 17.46 15.53
CA CYS A 2 37.53 17.04 14.88
C CYS A 2 36.32 17.60 15.64
N ASN A 3 35.30 18.03 14.88
CA ASN A 3 33.89 17.80 15.21
C ASN A 3 33.08 18.16 13.95
N CYS A 4 33.23 17.33 12.92
CA CYS A 4 32.20 17.22 11.90
C CYS A 4 30.97 16.73 12.66
N HIS A 5 29.95 17.58 12.82
CA HIS A 5 28.66 17.10 13.30
C HIS A 5 28.27 15.96 12.37
N GLU A 6 28.31 14.74 12.89
CA GLU A 6 27.56 13.63 12.34
C GLU A 6 26.10 14.05 12.51
N ASP A 7 25.55 14.68 11.48
CA ASP A 7 24.12 14.81 11.34
C ASP A 7 23.55 13.39 11.50
N PRO A 8 22.58 13.17 12.40
CA PRO A 8 21.93 11.88 12.50
C PRO A 8 21.40 11.57 11.11
N ALA A 9 21.79 10.43 10.56
CA ALA A 9 21.23 9.91 9.32
C ALA A 9 19.72 10.07 9.41
N GLU A 10 19.19 11.09 8.72
CA GLU A 10 17.76 11.24 8.53
C GLU A 10 17.32 9.93 7.90
N PRO A 11 16.16 9.35 8.30
CA PRO A 11 15.72 8.08 7.73
C PRO A 11 15.78 8.26 6.21
N GLU A 12 16.68 7.53 5.56
CA GLU A 12 16.98 7.70 4.14
C GLU A 12 15.76 7.20 3.38
N GLY A 13 14.74 8.07 3.25
CA GLY A 13 13.58 7.81 2.44
C GLY A 13 14.06 7.49 1.04
N ALA A 14 13.66 6.33 0.51
CA ALA A 14 13.93 6.02 -0.87
C ALA A 14 12.91 6.72 -1.78
N THR A 15 13.24 6.85 -3.05
CA THR A 15 12.30 7.39 -4.03
C THR A 15 11.62 6.23 -4.73
N CYS A 16 10.28 6.23 -4.72
CA CYS A 16 9.51 5.22 -5.41
C CYS A 16 9.83 5.25 -6.92
N ILE A 17 10.20 4.10 -7.49
CA ILE A 17 10.59 3.98 -8.90
C ILE A 17 9.43 4.17 -9.89
N VAL A 18 8.18 4.18 -9.40
CA VAL A 18 6.96 4.29 -10.23
C VAL A 18 6.42 5.72 -10.26
N CYS A 19 6.12 6.30 -9.09
CA CYS A 19 5.60 7.68 -8.96
C CYS A 19 6.71 8.74 -8.86
N GLY A 20 7.92 8.38 -8.44
CA GLY A 20 8.98 9.34 -8.07
C GLY A 20 8.78 10.02 -6.72
N CYS A 21 7.83 9.55 -5.90
CA CYS A 21 7.51 10.10 -4.59
C CYS A 21 8.45 9.57 -3.50
N GLU A 22 8.79 10.42 -2.52
CA GLU A 22 9.57 10.02 -1.35
C GLU A 22 8.76 9.02 -0.52
N THR A 23 9.36 7.86 -0.26
CA THR A 23 8.75 6.78 0.51
C THR A 23 9.82 6.17 1.41
N GLY A 24 9.47 5.86 2.64
CA GLY A 24 10.38 5.21 3.58
C GLY A 24 9.58 4.32 4.48
N GLU A 25 10.26 3.53 5.31
CA GLU A 25 9.64 2.53 6.20
C GLU A 25 8.49 3.11 7.06
N ALA A 26 8.56 4.40 7.40
CA ALA A 26 7.52 5.10 8.16
C ALA A 26 6.19 5.28 7.40
N ASP A 27 6.18 5.18 6.07
CA ASP A 27 5.00 5.28 5.20
C ASP A 27 4.23 3.95 5.10
N PHE A 28 4.81 2.86 5.63
CA PHE A 28 4.28 1.50 5.54
C PHE A 28 3.51 1.17 6.82
N GLU A 29 2.25 1.62 6.88
CA GLU A 29 1.36 1.39 8.04
C GLU A 29 0.63 0.03 7.99
N LEU A 30 0.70 -0.68 6.86
CA LEU A 30 0.00 -1.95 6.65
C LEU A 30 0.96 -3.14 6.77
N VAL A 31 0.50 -4.21 7.42
CA VAL A 31 1.28 -5.42 7.69
C VAL A 31 1.74 -6.13 6.41
N ASP A 32 1.03 -5.91 5.30
CA ASP A 32 1.29 -6.52 4.01
C ASP A 32 2.18 -5.66 3.09
N ASP A 33 2.53 -4.42 3.44
CA ASP A 33 3.45 -3.59 2.66
C ASP A 33 4.87 -3.68 3.27
N GLU A 34 5.83 -4.15 2.48
CA GLU A 34 7.25 -4.20 2.87
C GLU A 34 8.03 -3.14 2.09
N PHE A 35 8.76 -2.29 2.80
CA PHE A 35 9.70 -1.38 2.18
C PHE A 35 10.90 -2.16 1.65
N ASN A 36 11.04 -2.22 0.32
CA ASN A 36 12.17 -2.88 -0.32
C ASN A 36 13.18 -1.83 -0.80
N GLU A 37 14.31 -1.69 -0.10
CA GLU A 37 15.38 -0.76 -0.47
C GLU A 37 15.98 -1.02 -1.86
N ALA A 38 15.97 -2.27 -2.36
CA ALA A 38 16.49 -2.62 -3.67
C ALA A 38 15.50 -2.28 -4.81
N HIS A 39 14.21 -2.22 -4.49
CA HIS A 39 13.12 -1.86 -5.40
C HIS A 39 12.15 -0.92 -4.68
N PRO A 40 12.55 0.33 -4.41
CA PRO A 40 11.75 1.22 -3.59
C PRO A 40 10.46 1.55 -4.31
N MET A 41 9.33 1.16 -3.72
CA MET A 41 8.00 1.38 -4.26
C MET A 41 7.09 1.79 -3.12
N CYS A 42 6.40 2.92 -3.26
CA CYS A 42 5.50 3.41 -2.22
C CYS A 42 4.31 2.46 -2.05
N PRO A 43 3.69 2.41 -0.85
CA PRO A 43 2.56 1.52 -0.56
C PRO A 43 1.42 1.68 -1.56
N ALA A 44 1.14 2.91 -2.01
CA ALA A 44 0.14 3.14 -3.07
C ALA A 44 0.49 2.45 -4.39
N CYS A 45 1.73 2.55 -4.88
CA CYS A 45 2.15 1.89 -6.11
C CYS A 45 2.29 0.37 -5.95
N GLN A 46 2.63 -0.11 -4.75
CA GLN A 46 2.62 -1.54 -4.44
C GLN A 46 1.20 -2.09 -4.45
N ALA A 47 0.26 -1.44 -3.75
CA ALA A 47 -1.16 -1.79 -3.73
C ALA A 47 -1.76 -1.77 -5.15
N GLU A 48 -1.53 -0.70 -5.92
CA GLU A 48 -1.94 -0.62 -7.32
C GLU A 48 -1.36 -1.79 -8.12
N SER A 49 -0.08 -2.12 -7.96
CA SER A 49 0.54 -3.24 -8.68
C SER A 49 -0.05 -4.60 -8.28
N ARG A 50 -0.48 -4.78 -7.03
CA ARG A 50 -1.18 -5.99 -6.56
C ARG A 50 -2.60 -6.09 -7.11
N MET A 51 -3.32 -4.97 -7.13
CA MET A 51 -4.68 -4.89 -7.66
C MET A 51 -4.74 -4.90 -9.19
N ARG A 52 -3.65 -4.50 -9.86
CA ARG A 52 -3.60 -4.39 -11.31
C ARG A 52 -3.76 -5.74 -11.98
N GLY A 53 -4.94 -5.94 -12.58
CA GLY A 53 -5.31 -7.19 -13.26
C GLY A 53 -6.12 -8.14 -12.38
N GLN A 54 -6.44 -7.75 -11.15
CA GLN A 54 -7.43 -8.44 -10.33
C GLN A 54 -8.83 -7.98 -10.71
N CYS A 55 -9.73 -8.94 -10.77
CA CYS A 55 -11.15 -8.69 -10.94
C CYS A 55 -11.86 -8.99 -9.62
N CYS A 56 -13.02 -8.38 -9.44
CA CYS A 56 -13.87 -8.67 -8.30
C CYS A 56 -14.24 -10.17 -8.29
N GLU A 57 -14.19 -10.80 -7.12
CA GLU A 57 -14.53 -12.22 -6.99
C GLU A 57 -16.01 -12.52 -7.26
N TYR A 58 -16.89 -11.51 -7.13
CA TYR A 58 -18.33 -11.60 -7.38
C TYR A 58 -18.76 -11.07 -8.75
N CYS A 59 -17.90 -10.34 -9.46
CA CYS A 59 -18.20 -9.83 -10.79
C CYS A 59 -16.94 -9.58 -11.63
N ASP A 60 -17.04 -9.63 -12.95
CA ASP A 60 -15.90 -9.38 -13.86
C ASP A 60 -15.43 -7.91 -13.91
N ASN A 61 -15.83 -7.06 -12.96
CA ASN A 61 -15.36 -5.69 -12.87
C ASN A 61 -13.96 -5.61 -12.25
N PRO A 62 -13.16 -4.58 -12.58
CA PRO A 62 -11.85 -4.37 -11.95
C PRO A 62 -12.01 -4.20 -10.44
N ALA A 63 -11.14 -4.87 -9.68
CA ALA A 63 -11.12 -4.71 -8.23
C ALA A 63 -10.47 -3.38 -7.83
N GLU A 64 -11.02 -2.77 -6.78
CA GLU A 64 -10.54 -1.50 -6.20
C GLU A 64 -10.14 -1.66 -4.73
N TYR A 65 -10.55 -2.77 -4.10
CA TYR A 65 -10.31 -3.06 -2.70
C TYR A 65 -9.80 -4.49 -2.54
N GLU A 66 -8.81 -4.65 -1.66
CA GLU A 66 -8.34 -5.94 -1.18
C GLU A 66 -8.93 -6.17 0.21
N THR A 67 -9.57 -7.32 0.39
CA THR A 67 -10.17 -7.74 1.66
C THR A 67 -9.59 -9.09 2.06
N GLU A 68 -9.86 -9.51 3.30
CA GLU A 68 -9.48 -10.84 3.79
C GLU A 68 -10.07 -11.99 2.96
N SER A 69 -11.20 -11.76 2.26
CA SER A 69 -11.86 -12.75 1.41
C SER A 69 -11.32 -12.78 -0.02
N GLY A 70 -10.68 -11.70 -0.46
CA GLY A 70 -10.21 -11.53 -1.83
C GLY A 70 -10.36 -10.10 -2.34
N PHE A 71 -10.41 -9.95 -3.66
CA PHE A 71 -10.44 -8.67 -4.35
C PHE A 71 -11.88 -8.30 -4.70
N LEU A 72 -12.29 -7.08 -4.36
CA LEU A 72 -13.65 -6.58 -4.54
C LEU A 72 -13.67 -5.26 -5.32
N CYS A 73 -14.72 -5.05 -6.10
CA CYS A 73 -15.05 -3.74 -6.65
C CYS A 73 -15.74 -2.87 -5.58
N CYS A 74 -15.81 -1.55 -5.77
CA CYS A 74 -16.44 -0.64 -4.83
C CYS A 74 -17.86 -1.05 -4.39
N ASP A 75 -18.68 -1.55 -5.32
CA ASP A 75 -20.07 -1.96 -5.07
C ASP A 75 -20.14 -3.13 -4.08
N HIS A 76 -19.45 -4.25 -4.38
CA HIS A 76 -19.42 -5.42 -3.50
C HIS A 76 -18.64 -5.18 -2.21
N HIS A 77 -17.62 -4.31 -2.24
CA HIS A 77 -16.94 -3.88 -1.03
C HIS A 77 -17.88 -3.10 -0.11
N SER A 78 -18.74 -2.23 -0.65
CA SER A 78 -19.76 -1.52 0.14
C SER A 78 -20.71 -2.52 0.81
N ASP A 79 -21.24 -3.50 0.08
CA ASP A 79 -22.09 -4.55 0.65
C ASP A 79 -21.36 -5.37 1.73
N TYR A 80 -20.09 -5.70 1.52
CA TYR A 80 -19.26 -6.42 2.50
C TYR A 80 -19.10 -5.63 3.80
N VAL A 81 -18.79 -4.34 3.70
CA VAL A 81 -18.62 -3.45 4.86
C VAL A 81 -19.95 -3.15 5.55
N ASP A 82 -21.01 -2.87 4.79
CA ASP A 82 -22.36 -2.64 5.34
C ASP A 82 -22.89 -3.88 6.08
N ALA A 83 -22.66 -5.09 5.56
CA ALA A 83 -22.99 -6.32 6.24
C ALA A 83 -22.18 -6.55 7.53
N TYR A 84 -20.96 -6.00 7.60
CA TYR A 84 -20.13 -6.05 8.80
C TYR A 84 -20.58 -5.04 9.86
N VAL A 85 -20.95 -3.81 9.46
CA VAL A 85 -21.44 -2.76 10.37
C VAL A 85 -22.84 -3.05 10.90
N ALA A 86 -23.70 -3.72 10.12
CA ALA A 86 -25.05 -4.08 10.56
C ALA A 86 -25.12 -5.16 11.65
N ARG A 87 -23.97 -5.71 12.08
CA ARG A 87 -23.89 -6.77 13.10
C ARG A 87 -23.41 -6.27 14.48
N ASP A 88 -23.16 -4.97 14.63
CA ASP A 88 -22.87 -4.32 15.93
C ASP A 88 -24.12 -3.67 16.56
#